data_AF-A0A7Z9ZY38-F1
#
_entry.id   AF-A0A7Z9ZY38-F1
#
_cell.length_a   1.000
_cell.length_b   1.000
_cell.length_c   1.000
_cell.angle_alpha   90.00
_cell.angle_beta   90.00
_cell.angle_gamma   90.00
#
_symmetry.space_group_name_H-M   'P 1'
#
loop_
_entity.id
_entity.type
_entity.pdbx_description
1 polymer ?
#
loop_
_entity_poly.entity_id
_entity_poly.type
_entity_poly.pdbx_seq_one_letter_code
_entity_poly.pdbx_strand_id
1 'polypeptide(L)' 'CDMVEFVLSPFCSEEWPVVEEMLERACEAVEEWIRSGMEKAMSLYNR' A
#
# COMPACT_ATOMS: atom_id res chain seq x y z
N CYS A 1 -8.47 -8.49 -22.47
CA CYS A 1 -7.76 -8.11 -21.24
C CYS A 1 -8.26 -9.05 -20.15
N ASP A 2 -7.44 -10.00 -19.73
CA ASP A 2 -7.79 -10.90 -18.62
C ASP A 2 -7.29 -10.27 -17.32
N MET A 3 -8.24 -9.82 -16.48
CA MET A 3 -7.93 -9.23 -15.19
C MET A 3 -7.30 -10.23 -14.23
N VAL A 4 -7.61 -11.52 -14.39
CA VAL A 4 -7.06 -12.59 -13.54
C VAL A 4 -5.56 -12.73 -13.80
N GLU A 5 -5.15 -12.75 -15.08
CA GLU A 5 -3.73 -12.80 -15.43
C GLU A 5 -2.97 -11.57 -14.92
N PHE A 6 -3.58 -10.38 -15.03
CA PHE A 6 -2.96 -9.14 -14.55
C PHE A 6 -2.66 -9.18 -13.05
N VAL A 7 -3.63 -9.55 -12.20
CA VAL A 7 -3.44 -9.52 -10.74
C VAL A 7 -2.55 -10.64 -10.20
N LEU A 8 -2.37 -11.72 -10.96
CA LEU A 8 -1.51 -12.85 -10.58
C LEU A 8 -0.10 -12.74 -11.17
N SER A 9 0.13 -11.78 -12.06
CA SER A 9 1.45 -11.56 -12.66
C SER A 9 2.44 -11.03 -11.63
N PRO A 10 3.72 -11.42 -11.71
CA PRO A 10 4.76 -10.84 -10.86
C PRO A 10 5.00 -9.38 -11.25
N PHE A 11 5.38 -8.56 -10.28
CA PHE A 11 5.86 -7.20 -10.54
C PHE A 11 7.17 -7.22 -11.32
N CYS A 12 7.34 -6.30 -12.27
CA CYS A 12 8.59 -6.09 -12.98
C CYS A 12 9.60 -5.31 -12.12
N SER A 13 10.86 -5.27 -12.57
CA SER A 13 11.95 -4.56 -11.87
C SER A 13 11.66 -3.09 -11.60
N GLU A 14 10.90 -2.43 -12.46
CA GLU A 14 10.52 -1.03 -12.36
C GLU A 14 9.33 -0.82 -11.39
N GLU A 15 8.49 -1.84 -11.20
CA GLU A 15 7.33 -1.80 -10.30
C GLU A 15 7.72 -2.10 -8.85
N TRP A 16 8.69 -2.99 -8.63
CA TRP A 16 9.14 -3.40 -7.28
C TRP A 16 9.45 -2.22 -6.34
N PRO A 17 10.22 -1.20 -6.74
CA PRO A 17 10.50 -0.07 -5.87
C PRO A 17 9.23 0.67 -5.39
N VAL A 18 8.23 0.78 -6.26
CA VAL A 18 6.94 1.42 -5.92
C VAL A 18 6.12 0.55 -4.97
N VAL A 19 6.14 -0.77 -5.18
CA VAL A 19 5.46 -1.74 -4.31
C VAL A 19 6.07 -1.76 -2.92
N GLU A 20 7.40 -1.72 -2.81
CA GLU A 20 8.11 -1.66 -1.54
C GLU A 20 7.79 -0.38 -0.76
N GLU A 21 7.85 0.80 -1.41
CA GLU A 21 7.47 2.07 -0.78
C GLU A 21 6.00 2.04 -0.31
N MET A 22 5.10 1.52 -1.15
CA MET A 22 3.69 1.39 -0.80
C MET A 22 3.48 0.48 0.42
N LEU A 23 4.21 -0.63 0.50
CA LEU A 23 4.16 -1.57 1.62
C LEU A 23 4.63 -0.92 2.93
N GLU A 24 5.75 -0.20 2.89
CA GLU A 24 6.25 0.53 4.06
C GLU A 24 5.21 1.54 4.57
N ARG A 25 4.67 2.36 3.67
CA ARG A 25 3.63 3.34 4.01
C ARG A 25 2.35 2.70 4.54
N ALA A 26 1.96 1.54 4.01
CA ALA A 26 0.79 0.80 4.48
C ALA A 26 1.01 0.28 5.91
N CYS A 27 2.21 -0.22 6.23
CA CYS A 27 2.56 -0.64 7.58
C CYS A 27 2.48 0.53 8.57
N GLU A 28 3.08 1.67 8.23
CA GLU A 28 2.99 2.87 9.08
C GLU A 28 1.55 3.35 9.28
N ALA A 29 0.72 3.28 8.23
CA ALA A 29 -0.70 3.63 8.32
C ALA A 29 -1.46 2.72 9.31
N VAL A 30 -1.16 1.42 9.32
CA VAL A 30 -1.75 0.46 10.27
C VAL A 30 -1.28 0.76 11.69
N GLU A 31 0.00 1.07 11.90
CA GLU A 31 0.52 1.46 13.22
C GLU A 31 -0.14 2.74 13.75
N GLU A 32 -0.29 3.75 12.90
CA GLU A 32 -0.96 5.00 13.28
C GLU A 32 -2.46 4.80 13.54
N TRP A 33 -3.11 3.91 12.78
CA TRP A 33 -4.49 3.54 13.04
C TRP A 33 -4.63 2.92 14.44
N ILE A 34 -3.75 1.99 14.80
CA ILE A 34 -3.74 1.38 16.14
C ILE A 34 -3.48 2.42 17.23
N ARG A 35 -2.55 3.36 16.98
CA ARG A 35 -2.13 4.37 17.96
C ARG A 35 -3.16 5.47 18.19
N SER A 36 -3.79 5.96 17.13
CA SER A 36 -4.55 7.22 17.14
C SER A 36 -5.94 7.13 16.53
N GLY A 37 -6.35 5.96 16.05
CA GLY A 37 -7.65 5.76 15.41
C GLY A 37 -7.66 6.01 13.90
N MET A 38 -8.73 5.55 13.26
CA MET A 38 -8.83 5.44 11.80
C MET A 38 -8.81 6.78 11.08
N GLU A 39 -9.50 7.80 11.63
CA GLU A 39 -9.63 9.11 11.00
C GLU A 39 -8.28 9.81 10.81
N LYS A 40 -7.42 9.77 11.84
CA LYS A 40 -6.09 10.37 11.76
C LYS A 40 -5.17 9.61 10.80
N ALA A 41 -5.20 8.28 10.84
CA ALA A 41 -4.44 7.45 9.90
C ALA A 41 -4.85 7.71 8.45
N MET A 42 -6.15 7.70 8.15
CA MET A 42 -6.65 8.01 6.80
C MET A 42 -6.26 9.42 6.36
N SER A 43 -6.39 10.42 7.25
CA SER A 43 -5.96 11.78 6.94
C SER A 43 -4.48 11.83 6.61
N LEU A 44 -3.61 11.04 7.22
CA LEU A 44 -2.16 11.09 6.97
C LEU A 44 -1.75 10.32 5.71
N TYR A 45 -2.35 9.15 5.47
CA TYR A 45 -1.85 8.20 4.48
C TYR A 45 -2.67 8.13 3.17
N ASN A 46 -3.94 8.57 3.15
CA ASN A 46 -4.83 8.50 1.98
C ASN A 46 -5.04 9.88 1.31
N ARG A 47 -4.05 10.77 1.38
CA ARG A 47 -4.10 12.08 0.71
C ARG A 47 -3.76 11.99 -0.77
#